data_AF-A0A1Y1N7S9-F1
#
_entry.id   AF-A0A1Y1N7S9-F1
#
_cell.length_a   1.000
_cell.length_b   1.000
_cell.length_c   1.000
_cell.angle_alpha   90.00
_cell.angle_beta   90.00
_cell.angle_gamma   90.00
#
_symmetry.space_group_name_H-M   'P 1'
#
loop_
_entity.id
_entity.type
_entity.pdbx_description
1 polymer ?
#
loop_
_entity_poly.entity_id
_entity_poly.type
_entity_poly.pdbx_seq_one_letter_code
_entity_poly.pdbx_strand_id
1 'polypeptide(L)'
;MSVFLGNAMYARFADCDPLQTNQVQRDDQLVPYFVLQTARHISGLPGLFTAGILSACLSSFSSSLNSVACIIYEDFLLPFLPKDMTDQRASNILKSIVVMFGILCILLVYLIENVNGIFPLSNVLQAVTCGPIMGLFTLGMLFPSANAEGALAGGIAGLAFACWVVIGTNWYRMSGLLRDPKKPMSLSGCQFNSTAIVTPSPTSDQIFYLYRISMWYNSLMSAIIVIVFGLLISWLTGRKNKPIRTELLSPLVRSLIKGEKKTELDEERKLQDGH
;
A
#
# COMPACT_ATOMS: atom_id res chain seq x y z
N MET A 1 10.57 7.43 12.47
CA MET A 1 11.53 8.41 11.90
C MET A 1 10.82 9.64 11.32
N SER A 2 9.81 9.46 10.47
CA SER A 2 9.12 10.57 9.78
C SER A 2 8.44 11.58 10.71
N VAL A 3 7.89 11.15 11.85
CA VAL A 3 7.25 12.05 12.83
C VAL A 3 8.25 13.01 13.48
N PHE A 4 9.43 12.52 13.86
CA PHE A 4 10.47 13.34 14.48
C PHE A 4 11.04 14.37 13.50
N LEU A 5 11.30 13.95 12.25
CA LEU A 5 11.73 14.85 11.19
C LEU A 5 10.68 15.93 10.92
N GLY A 6 9.40 15.55 10.84
CA GLY A 6 8.29 16.49 10.67
C GLY A 6 8.18 17.50 11.80
N ASN A 7 8.33 17.07 13.06
CA ASN A 7 8.33 17.97 14.21
C ASN A 7 9.55 18.91 14.21
N ALA A 8 10.73 18.42 13.84
CA ALA A 8 11.95 19.24 13.75
C ALA A 8 11.83 20.30 12.65
N MET A 9 11.29 19.92 11.48
CA MET A 9 11.00 20.85 10.39
C MET A 9 9.94 21.88 10.80
N TYR A 10 8.87 21.44 11.45
CA TYR A 10 7.83 22.33 11.96
C TYR A 10 8.41 23.35 12.93
N ALA A 11 9.22 22.93 13.90
CA ALA A 11 9.87 23.85 14.84
C ALA A 11 10.81 24.85 14.15
N ARG A 12 11.44 24.48 13.03
CA ARG A 12 12.38 25.33 12.29
C ARG A 12 11.70 26.34 11.36
N PHE A 13 10.55 25.96 10.79
CA PHE A 13 9.77 26.76 9.83
C PHE A 13 8.46 27.31 10.43
N ALA A 14 8.28 27.23 11.75
CA ALA A 14 7.08 27.73 12.44
C ALA A 14 6.87 29.23 12.22
N ASP A 15 7.96 30.01 12.14
CA ASP A 15 7.93 31.47 12.01
C ASP A 15 7.97 31.95 10.56
N CYS A 16 8.45 31.12 9.64
CA CYS A 16 8.50 31.44 8.22
C CYS A 16 8.45 30.18 7.36
N ASP A 17 7.31 29.98 6.68
CA ASP A 17 7.06 28.82 5.83
C ASP A 17 7.70 29.01 4.44
N PRO A 18 8.72 28.21 4.07
CA PRO A 18 9.40 28.30 2.77
C PRO A 18 8.48 27.99 1.58
N LEU A 19 7.35 27.30 1.80
CA LEU A 19 6.33 27.05 0.77
C LEU A 19 5.55 28.33 0.43
N GLN A 20 5.19 29.12 1.44
CA GLN A 20 4.44 30.37 1.23
C GLN A 20 5.32 31.50 0.70
N THR A 21 6.61 31.47 0.99
CA THR A 21 7.59 32.44 0.45
C THR A 21 8.13 32.07 -0.94
N ASN A 22 7.55 31.07 -1.64
CA ASN A 22 8.00 30.59 -2.97
C ASN A 22 9.47 30.14 -3.03
N GLN A 23 10.09 29.80 -1.89
CA GLN A 23 11.45 29.24 -1.85
C GLN A 23 11.45 27.76 -2.27
N VAL A 24 10.31 27.09 -2.10
CA VAL A 24 10.08 25.68 -2.46
C VAL A 24 8.79 25.60 -3.27
N GLN A 25 8.85 25.01 -4.48
CA GLN A 25 7.70 24.93 -5.39
C GLN A 25 6.81 23.69 -5.15
N ARG A 26 7.37 22.62 -4.58
CA ARG A 26 6.66 21.34 -4.36
C ARG A 26 6.87 20.84 -2.93
N ASP A 27 5.80 20.31 -2.34
CA ASP A 27 5.80 19.77 -0.97
C ASP A 27 6.90 18.69 -0.78
N ASP A 28 7.21 17.90 -1.82
CA ASP A 28 8.20 16.81 -1.78
C ASP A 28 9.66 17.29 -1.63
N GLN A 29 9.95 18.57 -1.92
CA GLN A 29 11.30 19.15 -1.85
C GLN A 29 11.64 19.73 -0.47
N LEU A 30 10.68 19.75 0.44
CA LEU A 30 10.81 20.43 1.74
C LEU A 30 11.87 19.77 2.63
N VAL A 31 11.95 18.44 2.62
CA VAL A 31 12.92 17.68 3.43
C VAL A 31 14.36 17.92 2.95
N PRO A 32 14.69 17.77 1.65
CA PRO A 32 16.00 18.14 1.13
C PRO A 32 16.39 19.61 1.42
N TYR A 33 15.43 20.53 1.27
CA TYR A 33 15.64 21.95 1.54
C TYR A 33 15.97 22.23 3.02
N PHE A 34 15.24 21.60 3.94
CA PHE A 34 15.50 21.68 5.38
C PHE A 34 16.93 21.25 5.75
N VAL A 35 17.38 20.12 5.19
CA VAL A 35 18.72 19.61 5.47
C VAL A 35 19.77 20.52 4.85
N LEU A 36 19.57 21.00 3.62
CA LEU A 36 20.48 21.95 2.99
C LEU A 36 20.66 23.22 3.82
N GLN A 37 19.59 23.75 4.40
CA GLN A 37 19.64 24.98 5.20
C GLN A 37 20.25 24.76 6.58
N THR A 38 19.95 23.63 7.24
CA THR A 38 20.43 23.34 8.60
C THR A 38 21.88 22.85 8.60
N ALA A 39 22.26 22.03 7.62
CA ALA A 39 23.58 21.43 7.51
C ALA A 39 24.58 22.28 6.70
N ARG A 40 24.19 23.47 6.23
CA ARG A 40 25.03 24.32 5.36
C ARG A 40 26.39 24.67 5.97
N HIS A 41 26.45 24.78 7.30
CA HIS A 41 27.67 25.10 8.05
C HIS A 41 28.72 23.97 8.00
N ILE A 42 28.30 22.72 7.73
CA ILE A 42 29.20 21.56 7.69
C ILE A 42 29.38 21.12 6.24
N SER A 43 30.53 21.47 5.66
CA SER A 43 30.90 21.05 4.30
C SER A 43 30.88 19.52 4.18
N GLY A 44 30.21 19.01 3.13
CA GLY A 44 30.09 17.58 2.84
C GLY A 44 28.87 16.88 3.44
N LEU A 45 28.25 17.43 4.48
CA LEU A 45 27.07 16.81 5.13
C LEU A 45 25.84 16.75 4.20
N PRO A 46 25.50 17.79 3.41
CA PRO A 46 24.42 17.70 2.42
C PRO A 46 24.67 16.64 1.33
N GLY A 47 25.93 16.45 0.94
CA GLY A 47 26.34 15.43 -0.03
C GLY A 47 26.17 14.03 0.54
N LEU A 48 26.61 13.81 1.78
CA LEU A 48 26.42 12.55 2.50
C LEU A 48 24.94 12.21 2.67
N PHE A 49 24.11 13.19 3.02
CA PHE A 49 22.66 13.03 3.12
C PHE A 49 22.03 12.59 1.79
N THR A 50 22.38 13.27 0.70
CA THR A 50 21.87 12.95 -0.64
C THR A 50 22.31 11.55 -1.08
N ALA A 51 23.58 11.19 -0.83
CA ALA A 51 24.10 9.85 -1.12
C ALA A 51 23.37 8.76 -0.32
N GLY A 52 23.07 9.01 0.96
CA GLY A 52 22.31 8.09 1.81
C GLY A 52 20.88 7.85 1.30
N ILE A 53 20.17 8.92 0.91
CA ILE A 53 18.83 8.79 0.32
C ILE A 53 18.88 7.99 -0.99
N LEU A 54 19.80 8.32 -1.89
CA LEU A 54 19.94 7.62 -3.17
C LEU A 54 20.25 6.13 -2.95
N SER A 55 21.11 5.81 -1.99
CA SER A 55 21.42 4.43 -1.62
C SER A 55 20.20 3.67 -1.07
N ALA A 56 19.44 4.28 -0.15
CA ALA A 56 18.23 3.69 0.41
C ALA A 56 17.13 3.46 -0.66
N CYS A 57 16.94 4.44 -1.54
CA CYS A 57 16.03 4.33 -2.68
C CYS A 57 16.45 3.20 -3.63
N LEU A 58 17.73 3.14 -4.00
CA LEU A 58 18.25 2.13 -4.91
C LEU A 58 18.16 0.71 -4.35
N SER A 59 18.36 0.54 -3.03
CA SER A 59 18.20 -0.75 -2.36
C SER A 59 16.75 -1.27 -2.46
N SER A 60 15.78 -0.41 -2.14
CA SER A 60 14.35 -0.76 -2.22
C SER A 60 13.92 -1.01 -3.67
N PHE A 61 14.42 -0.20 -4.60
CA PHE A 61 14.15 -0.33 -6.03
C PHE A 61 14.70 -1.63 -6.61
N SER A 62 15.94 -1.99 -6.26
CA SER A 62 16.56 -3.25 -6.67
C SER A 62 15.78 -4.46 -6.14
N SER A 63 15.39 -4.45 -4.87
CA SER A 63 14.57 -5.52 -4.28
C SER A 63 13.22 -5.66 -4.98
N SER A 64 12.59 -4.55 -5.35
CA SER A 64 11.29 -4.55 -6.03
C SER A 64 11.39 -5.13 -7.44
N LEU A 65 12.37 -4.67 -8.24
CA LEU A 65 12.60 -5.19 -9.60
C LEU A 65 12.99 -6.66 -9.59
N ASN A 66 13.82 -7.08 -8.65
CA ASN A 66 14.22 -8.48 -8.52
C ASN A 66 13.01 -9.36 -8.17
N SER A 67 12.16 -8.91 -7.25
CA SER A 67 10.94 -9.65 -6.87
C SER A 67 9.98 -9.79 -8.06
N VAL A 68 9.76 -8.71 -8.81
CA VAL A 68 8.91 -8.75 -10.02
C VAL A 68 9.50 -9.70 -11.07
N ALA A 69 10.82 -9.66 -11.29
CA ALA A 69 11.47 -10.57 -12.23
C ALA A 69 11.33 -12.04 -11.80
N CYS A 70 11.48 -12.34 -10.50
CA CYS A 70 11.24 -13.67 -9.97
C CYS A 70 9.79 -14.12 -10.14
N ILE A 71 8.81 -13.27 -9.81
CA ILE A 71 7.38 -13.59 -9.98
C ILE A 71 7.06 -13.87 -11.44
N ILE A 72 7.51 -13.01 -12.37
CA ILE A 72 7.30 -13.22 -13.81
C ILE A 72 7.97 -14.51 -14.28
N TYR A 73 9.18 -14.78 -13.77
CA TYR A 73 9.90 -16.00 -14.11
C TYR A 73 9.19 -17.27 -13.62
N GLU A 74 8.78 -17.32 -12.35
CA GLU A 74 8.16 -18.50 -11.76
C GLU A 74 6.72 -18.71 -12.21
N ASP A 75 5.91 -17.65 -12.27
CA ASP A 75 4.48 -17.77 -12.58
C ASP A 75 4.19 -17.84 -14.08
N PHE A 76 4.97 -17.12 -14.91
CA PHE A 76 4.65 -16.96 -16.34
C PHE A 76 5.65 -17.59 -17.29
N LEU A 77 6.90 -17.79 -16.91
CA LEU A 77 7.91 -18.38 -17.80
C LEU A 77 8.11 -19.87 -17.50
N LEU A 78 8.33 -20.23 -16.24
CA LEU A 78 8.61 -21.60 -15.81
C LEU A 78 7.59 -22.63 -16.33
N PRO A 79 6.26 -22.36 -16.38
CA PRO A 79 5.29 -23.32 -16.93
C PRO A 79 5.46 -23.61 -18.42
N PHE A 80 6.07 -22.69 -19.19
CA PHE A 80 6.25 -22.82 -20.64
C PHE A 80 7.67 -23.20 -21.05
N LEU A 81 8.61 -23.22 -20.09
CA LEU A 81 9.99 -23.56 -20.36
C LEU A 81 10.27 -25.07 -20.20
N PRO A 82 11.23 -25.62 -20.98
CA PRO A 82 11.67 -26.99 -20.80
C PRO A 82 12.35 -27.19 -19.43
N LYS A 83 12.09 -28.33 -18.79
CA LYS A 83 12.56 -28.66 -17.43
C LYS A 83 14.09 -28.73 -17.28
N ASP A 84 14.81 -28.93 -18.38
CA ASP A 84 16.28 -29.08 -18.41
C ASP A 84 16.99 -27.76 -18.74
N MET A 85 16.65 -26.68 -18.03
CA MET A 85 17.29 -25.39 -18.25
C MET A 85 18.50 -25.20 -17.34
N THR A 86 19.63 -24.80 -17.93
CA THR A 86 20.85 -24.43 -17.19
C THR A 86 20.64 -23.17 -16.36
N ASP A 87 21.13 -23.15 -15.11
CA ASP A 87 21.06 -21.99 -14.19
C ASP A 87 21.57 -20.68 -14.80
N GLN A 88 22.57 -20.76 -15.68
CA GLN A 88 23.11 -19.60 -16.40
C GLN A 88 22.07 -18.95 -17.33
N ARG A 89 21.24 -19.75 -18.00
CA ARG A 89 20.16 -19.24 -18.86
C ARG A 89 19.04 -18.63 -18.03
N ALA A 90 18.67 -19.26 -16.91
CA ALA A 90 17.73 -18.70 -15.95
C ALA A 90 18.20 -17.31 -15.47
N SER A 91 19.45 -17.20 -15.04
CA SER A 91 20.02 -15.93 -14.58
C SER A 91 20.01 -14.84 -15.66
N ASN A 92 20.32 -15.18 -16.91
CA ASN A 92 20.26 -14.23 -18.03
C ASN A 92 18.84 -13.76 -18.32
N ILE A 93 17.85 -14.65 -18.22
CA ILE A 93 16.43 -14.29 -18.39
C ILE A 93 15.99 -13.33 -17.28
N LEU A 94 16.28 -13.65 -16.00
CA LEU A 94 15.95 -12.76 -14.88
C LEU A 94 16.58 -11.37 -15.06
N LYS A 95 17.88 -11.30 -15.41
CA LYS A 95 18.57 -10.04 -15.67
C LYS A 95 17.92 -9.25 -16.81
N SER A 96 17.51 -9.92 -17.88
CA SER A 96 16.82 -9.28 -19.01
C SER A 96 15.48 -8.67 -18.60
N ILE A 97 14.70 -9.38 -17.78
CA ILE A 97 13.42 -8.88 -17.25
C ILE A 97 13.65 -7.64 -16.37
N VAL A 98 14.64 -7.68 -15.46
CA VAL A 98 14.99 -6.53 -14.62
C VAL A 98 15.36 -5.30 -15.45
N VAL A 99 16.18 -5.46 -16.49
CA VAL A 99 16.57 -4.34 -17.38
C VAL A 99 15.36 -3.79 -18.13
N MET A 100 14.49 -4.66 -18.67
CA MET A 100 13.26 -4.25 -19.35
C MET A 100 12.32 -3.43 -18.44
N PHE A 101 12.06 -3.90 -17.23
CA PHE A 101 11.23 -3.17 -16.26
C PHE A 101 11.91 -1.89 -15.77
N GLY A 102 13.24 -1.86 -15.65
CA GLY A 102 14.00 -0.65 -15.35
C GLY A 102 13.80 0.43 -16.41
N ILE A 103 13.89 0.07 -17.69
CA ILE A 103 13.62 1.00 -18.82
C ILE A 103 12.16 1.47 -18.78
N LEU A 104 11.20 0.56 -18.56
CA LEU A 104 9.79 0.91 -18.44
C LEU A 104 9.55 1.91 -17.30
N CYS A 105 10.20 1.74 -16.15
CA CYS A 105 10.11 2.68 -15.03
C CYS A 105 10.60 4.08 -15.42
N ILE A 106 11.71 4.20 -16.16
CA ILE A 106 12.23 5.49 -16.64
C ILE A 106 11.21 6.17 -17.57
N LEU A 107 10.57 5.41 -18.46
CA LEU A 107 9.51 5.93 -19.34
C LEU A 107 8.30 6.43 -18.54
N LEU A 108 7.89 5.69 -17.49
CA LEU A 108 6.77 6.08 -16.63
C LEU A 108 7.05 7.36 -15.85
N VAL A 109 8.30 7.62 -15.44
CA VAL A 109 8.67 8.87 -14.75
C VAL A 109 8.32 10.09 -15.59
N TYR A 110 8.60 10.04 -16.91
CA TYR A 110 8.28 11.14 -17.82
C TYR A 110 6.76 11.43 -17.90
N LEU A 111 5.92 10.40 -17.75
CA LEU A 111 4.46 10.59 -17.72
C LEU A 111 3.98 11.22 -16.40
N ILE A 112 4.63 10.88 -15.29
CA ILE A 112 4.22 11.32 -13.94
C ILE A 112 4.68 12.76 -13.65
N GLU A 113 5.67 13.30 -14.35
CA GLU A 113 6.16 14.68 -14.16
C GLU A 113 5.07 15.76 -14.31
N ASN A 114 4.04 15.48 -15.12
CA ASN A 114 2.90 16.37 -15.37
C ASN A 114 1.75 16.18 -14.37
N VAL A 115 1.83 15.19 -13.47
CA VAL A 115 0.80 14.90 -12.47
C VAL A 115 1.07 15.71 -11.21
N ASN A 116 0.09 16.52 -10.80
CA ASN A 116 0.18 17.32 -9.58
C ASN A 116 0.07 16.41 -8.33
N GLY A 117 1.20 16.17 -7.67
CA GLY A 117 1.29 15.47 -6.39
C GLY A 117 1.56 13.97 -6.55
N ILE A 118 2.82 13.58 -6.35
CA ILE A 118 3.26 12.18 -6.42
C ILE A 118 2.84 11.42 -5.15
N PHE A 119 2.93 12.08 -3.99
CA PHE A 119 2.60 11.46 -2.70
C PHE A 119 1.14 10.96 -2.60
N PRO A 120 0.10 11.72 -2.99
CA PRO A 120 -1.27 11.22 -3.04
C PRO A 120 -1.43 10.00 -3.97
N LEU A 121 -0.77 10.01 -5.12
CA LEU A 121 -0.83 8.90 -6.09
C LEU A 121 -0.21 7.62 -5.51
N SER A 122 0.94 7.73 -4.84
CA SER A 122 1.59 6.59 -4.18
C SER A 122 0.73 6.00 -3.07
N ASN A 123 0.10 6.83 -2.24
CA ASN A 123 -0.79 6.35 -1.17
C ASN A 123 -2.01 5.61 -1.71
N VAL A 124 -2.57 6.09 -2.82
CA VAL A 124 -3.69 5.44 -3.50
C VAL A 124 -3.29 4.04 -3.98
N LEU A 125 -2.17 3.92 -4.69
CA LEU A 125 -1.70 2.64 -5.22
C LEU A 125 -1.39 1.64 -4.09
N GLN A 126 -0.78 2.12 -3.01
CA GLN A 126 -0.52 1.31 -1.83
C GLN A 126 -1.82 0.84 -1.18
N ALA A 127 -2.82 1.72 -1.04
CA ALA A 127 -4.07 1.38 -0.38
C ALA A 127 -4.89 0.32 -1.13
N VAL A 128 -4.96 0.42 -2.47
CA VAL A 128 -5.69 -0.53 -3.34
C VAL A 128 -5.04 -1.91 -3.34
N THR A 129 -3.71 -1.96 -3.30
CA THR A 129 -2.97 -3.22 -3.41
C THR A 129 -2.81 -3.92 -2.06
N CYS A 130 -2.41 -3.18 -1.01
CA CYS A 130 -2.08 -3.77 0.28
C CYS A 130 -3.31 -4.30 1.03
N GLY A 131 -4.49 -3.65 0.87
CA GLY A 131 -5.72 -4.06 1.56
C GLY A 131 -6.17 -5.48 1.20
N PRO A 132 -6.44 -5.77 -0.09
CA PRO A 132 -6.86 -7.09 -0.52
C PRO A 132 -5.83 -8.18 -0.25
N ILE A 133 -4.53 -7.89 -0.46
CA ILE A 133 -3.44 -8.85 -0.19
C ILE A 133 -3.41 -9.21 1.29
N MET A 134 -3.48 -8.21 2.18
CA MET A 134 -3.54 -8.45 3.63
C MET A 134 -4.75 -9.31 4.00
N GLY A 135 -5.93 -9.02 3.42
CA GLY A 135 -7.14 -9.81 3.63
C GLY A 135 -6.98 -11.27 3.17
N LEU A 136 -6.38 -11.49 2.01
CA LEU A 136 -6.19 -12.82 1.42
C LEU A 136 -5.21 -13.67 2.23
N PHE A 137 -4.08 -13.09 2.64
CA PHE A 137 -3.12 -13.75 3.51
C PHE A 137 -3.73 -14.08 4.88
N THR A 138 -4.48 -13.15 5.46
CA THR A 138 -5.16 -13.36 6.74
C THR A 138 -6.21 -14.47 6.63
N LEU A 139 -6.99 -14.46 5.54
CA LEU A 139 -7.99 -15.50 5.25
C LEU A 139 -7.32 -16.89 5.17
N GLY A 140 -6.27 -17.02 4.36
CA GLY A 140 -5.56 -18.29 4.18
C GLY A 140 -4.81 -18.79 5.41
N MET A 141 -4.27 -17.87 6.24
CA MET A 141 -3.54 -18.25 7.45
C MET A 141 -4.41 -18.53 8.66
N LEU A 142 -5.55 -17.84 8.84
CA LEU A 142 -6.38 -17.97 10.05
C LEU A 142 -7.59 -18.89 9.86
N PHE A 143 -8.10 -19.03 8.65
CA PHE A 143 -9.34 -19.75 8.41
C PHE A 143 -9.11 -21.02 7.58
N PRO A 144 -8.99 -22.19 8.24
CA PRO A 144 -8.76 -23.46 7.54
C PRO A 144 -9.95 -23.89 6.65
N SER A 145 -11.12 -23.30 6.88
CA SER A 145 -12.34 -23.50 6.08
C SER A 145 -12.37 -22.71 4.78
N ALA A 146 -11.41 -21.81 4.55
CA ALA A 146 -11.31 -21.08 3.29
C ALA A 146 -10.88 -22.00 2.15
N ASN A 147 -11.59 -21.93 1.02
CA ASN A 147 -11.29 -22.64 -0.22
C ASN A 147 -10.70 -21.69 -1.27
N ALA A 148 -10.08 -22.24 -2.32
CA ALA A 148 -9.45 -21.44 -3.39
C ALA A 148 -10.47 -20.53 -4.11
N GLU A 149 -11.68 -21.03 -4.37
CA GLU A 149 -12.77 -20.27 -5.00
C GLU A 149 -13.22 -19.07 -4.15
N GLY A 150 -13.38 -19.25 -2.84
CA GLY A 150 -13.74 -18.19 -1.92
C GLY A 150 -12.60 -17.20 -1.71
N ALA A 151 -11.36 -17.66 -1.67
CA ALA A 151 -10.19 -16.77 -1.65
C ALA A 151 -10.14 -15.88 -2.91
N LEU A 152 -10.39 -16.44 -4.09
CA LEU A 152 -10.44 -15.70 -5.35
C LEU A 152 -11.61 -14.68 -5.36
N ALA A 153 -12.82 -15.14 -5.03
CA ALA A 153 -14.02 -14.29 -5.00
C ALA A 153 -13.90 -13.15 -3.97
N GLY A 154 -13.41 -13.47 -2.77
CA GLY A 154 -13.13 -12.49 -1.73
C GLY A 154 -12.08 -11.47 -2.16
N GLY A 155 -10.99 -11.92 -2.79
CA GLY A 155 -9.95 -11.04 -3.33
C GLY A 155 -10.48 -10.08 -4.38
N ILE A 156 -11.29 -10.56 -5.34
CA ILE A 156 -11.92 -9.73 -6.37
C ILE A 156 -12.89 -8.72 -5.73
N ALA A 157 -13.72 -9.14 -4.78
CA ALA A 157 -14.66 -8.26 -4.08
C ALA A 157 -13.93 -7.16 -3.28
N GLY A 158 -12.86 -7.52 -2.56
CA GLY A 158 -12.04 -6.58 -1.81
C GLY A 158 -11.31 -5.57 -2.70
N LEU A 159 -10.81 -6.02 -3.86
CA LEU A 159 -10.20 -5.14 -4.86
C LEU A 159 -11.21 -4.20 -5.48
N ALA A 160 -12.39 -4.70 -5.88
CA ALA A 160 -13.47 -3.90 -6.44
C ALA A 160 -13.92 -2.81 -5.46
N PHE A 161 -14.06 -3.16 -4.18
CA PHE A 161 -14.38 -2.20 -3.13
C PHE A 161 -13.27 -1.16 -2.95
N ALA A 162 -12.00 -1.58 -2.90
CA ALA A 162 -10.89 -0.65 -2.75
C ALA A 162 -10.83 0.34 -3.92
N CYS A 163 -11.01 -0.14 -5.15
CA CYS A 163 -11.12 0.68 -6.35
C CYS A 163 -12.29 1.66 -6.25
N TRP A 164 -13.49 1.21 -5.86
CA TRP A 164 -14.67 2.06 -5.69
C TRP A 164 -14.41 3.23 -4.74
N VAL A 165 -13.86 2.93 -3.56
CA VAL A 165 -13.59 3.95 -2.52
C VAL A 165 -12.53 4.93 -2.99
N VAL A 166 -11.46 4.44 -3.61
CA VAL A 166 -10.36 5.27 -4.10
C VAL A 166 -10.79 6.16 -5.26
N ILE A 167 -11.53 5.62 -6.24
CA ILE A 167 -12.02 6.40 -7.38
C ILE A 167 -12.95 7.50 -6.88
N GLY A 168 -13.89 7.18 -5.98
CA GLY A 168 -14.76 8.18 -5.37
C GLY A 168 -13.97 9.25 -4.61
N THR A 169 -13.00 8.86 -3.79
CA THR A 169 -12.15 9.81 -3.05
C THR A 169 -11.38 10.75 -3.97
N ASN A 170 -10.79 10.21 -5.05
CA ASN A 170 -10.04 11.01 -6.01
C ASN A 170 -10.95 11.92 -6.85
N TRP A 171 -12.15 11.46 -7.18
CA TRP A 171 -13.17 12.27 -7.84
C TRP A 171 -13.54 13.51 -7.02
N TYR A 172 -13.82 13.33 -5.71
CA TYR A 172 -14.11 14.44 -4.81
C TYR A 172 -12.90 15.36 -4.58
N ARG A 173 -11.67 14.82 -4.57
CA ARG A 173 -10.43 15.61 -4.49
C ARG A 173 -10.22 16.46 -5.74
N MET A 174 -10.42 15.89 -6.93
CA MET A 174 -10.29 16.59 -8.21
C MET A 174 -11.37 17.65 -8.39
N SER A 175 -12.58 17.40 -7.86
CA SER A 175 -13.70 18.35 -7.85
C SER A 175 -13.51 19.50 -6.85
N GLY A 176 -12.43 19.51 -6.06
CA GLY A 176 -12.15 20.55 -5.07
C GLY A 176 -13.01 20.52 -3.82
N LEU A 177 -13.92 19.53 -3.70
CA LEU A 177 -14.81 19.33 -2.57
C LEU A 177 -14.07 18.74 -1.35
N LEU A 178 -13.07 17.89 -1.61
CA LEU A 178 -12.18 17.34 -0.60
C LEU A 178 -10.81 18.01 -0.69
N ARG A 179 -10.49 18.88 0.27
CA ARG A 179 -9.17 19.49 0.41
C ARG A 179 -8.66 19.17 1.80
N ASP A 180 -7.56 18.43 1.89
CA ASP A 180 -6.92 18.11 3.16
C ASP A 180 -6.47 19.44 3.81
N PRO A 181 -7.03 19.84 4.96
CA PRO A 181 -6.72 21.13 5.55
C PRO A 181 -5.24 21.15 5.98
N LYS A 182 -4.43 21.98 5.32
CA LYS A 182 -3.06 22.27 5.78
C LYS A 182 -3.18 23.00 7.12
N LYS A 183 -2.40 22.59 8.13
CA LYS A 183 -2.38 23.29 9.42
C LYS A 183 -2.02 24.76 9.19
N PRO A 184 -2.65 25.72 9.88
CA PRO A 184 -2.29 27.13 9.75
C PRO A 184 -0.84 27.31 10.21
N MET A 185 -0.02 27.90 9.33
CA MET A 185 1.36 28.27 9.63
C MET A 185 1.44 29.79 9.77
N SER A 186 2.25 30.28 10.70
CA SER A 186 2.41 31.71 10.94
C SER A 186 3.39 32.31 9.95
N LEU A 187 3.07 33.52 9.45
CA LEU A 187 3.94 34.32 8.58
C LEU A 187 4.63 35.46 9.34
N SER A 188 4.44 35.55 10.66
CA SER A 188 4.87 36.69 11.48
C SER A 188 6.38 36.92 11.52
N GLY A 189 7.20 35.91 11.17
CA GLY A 189 8.66 35.99 11.16
C GLY A 189 9.30 36.14 9.77
N CYS A 190 8.53 36.19 8.69
CA CYS A 190 9.09 36.36 7.33
C CYS A 190 9.37 37.83 7.00
N GLN A 191 10.54 38.14 6.42
CA GLN A 191 10.93 39.49 6.00
C GLN A 191 10.30 39.97 4.68
N PHE A 192 9.34 39.22 4.10
CA PHE A 192 8.75 39.54 2.80
C PHE A 192 7.25 39.80 2.93
N ASN A 193 6.76 40.84 2.24
CA ASN A 193 5.34 41.15 2.08
C ASN A 193 4.65 40.04 1.27
N SER A 194 4.18 38.98 1.94
CA SER A 194 3.35 37.95 1.33
C SER A 194 1.99 37.94 2.00
N THR A 195 0.96 38.19 1.20
CA THR A 195 -0.43 38.10 1.63
C THR A 195 -0.80 36.64 1.87
N ALA A 196 -1.24 36.33 3.09
CA ALA A 196 -1.84 35.03 3.39
C ALA A 196 -3.14 34.89 2.58
N ILE A 197 -3.16 33.99 1.60
CA ILE A 197 -4.40 33.60 0.92
C ILE A 197 -5.19 32.74 1.90
N VAL A 198 -6.07 33.37 2.67
CA VAL A 198 -7.06 32.69 3.52
C VAL A 198 -8.11 32.10 2.60
N THR A 199 -7.92 30.84 2.20
CA THR A 199 -8.91 30.12 1.40
C THR A 199 -10.04 29.66 2.34
N PRO A 200 -11.32 29.92 2.01
CA PRO A 200 -12.44 29.52 2.87
C PRO A 200 -12.46 28.00 3.09
N SER A 201 -12.82 27.58 4.31
CA SER A 201 -12.94 26.17 4.69
C SER A 201 -13.99 25.46 3.84
N PRO A 202 -13.71 24.28 3.27
CA PRO A 202 -14.71 23.55 2.50
C PRO A 202 -15.89 23.16 3.40
N THR A 203 -17.11 23.42 2.92
CA THR A 203 -18.36 23.08 3.60
C THR A 203 -18.45 21.56 3.72
N SER A 204 -18.12 21.07 4.91
CA SER A 204 -17.96 19.65 5.26
C SER A 204 -19.31 18.92 5.42
N ASP A 205 -20.36 19.26 4.67
CA ASP A 205 -21.67 18.62 4.85
C ASP A 205 -22.17 17.82 3.63
N GLN A 206 -21.50 17.94 2.47
CA GLN A 206 -21.98 17.32 1.22
C GLN A 206 -21.25 16.04 0.79
N ILE A 207 -20.31 15.52 1.59
CA ILE A 207 -19.48 14.36 1.18
C ILE A 207 -19.76 13.18 2.11
N PHE A 208 -20.07 12.02 1.52
CA PHE A 208 -20.21 10.77 2.25
C PHE A 208 -18.99 10.51 3.14
N TYR A 209 -19.26 10.19 4.41
CA TYR A 209 -18.24 10.03 5.46
C TYR A 209 -17.12 9.06 5.06
N LEU A 210 -17.46 8.00 4.30
CA LEU A 210 -16.52 6.99 3.82
C LEU A 210 -15.34 7.58 3.01
N TYR A 211 -15.58 8.67 2.25
CA TYR A 211 -14.55 9.32 1.43
C TYR A 211 -13.69 10.33 2.21
N ARG A 212 -14.04 10.60 3.48
CA ARG A 212 -13.27 11.48 4.37
C ARG A 212 -12.31 10.72 5.28
N ILE A 213 -12.54 9.43 5.47
CA ILE A 213 -11.71 8.62 6.35
C ILE A 213 -10.32 8.45 5.73
N SER A 214 -9.29 8.42 6.58
CA SER A 214 -7.90 8.21 6.16
C SER A 214 -7.74 6.95 5.32
N MET A 215 -6.90 7.02 4.29
CA MET A 215 -6.65 5.91 3.35
C MET A 215 -6.23 4.60 4.03
N TRP A 216 -5.54 4.68 5.18
CA TRP A 216 -5.16 3.51 6.00
C TRP A 216 -6.36 2.68 6.47
N TYR A 217 -7.47 3.32 6.80
CA TYR A 217 -8.69 2.63 7.21
C TYR A 217 -9.40 1.98 6.03
N ASN A 218 -9.31 2.59 4.84
CA ASN A 218 -9.87 2.01 3.62
C ASN A 218 -9.20 0.68 3.26
N SER A 219 -7.89 0.55 3.48
CA SER A 219 -7.19 -0.73 3.33
C SER A 219 -7.67 -1.79 4.33
N LEU A 220 -7.95 -1.40 5.58
CA LEU A 220 -8.50 -2.32 6.60
C LEU A 220 -9.92 -2.79 6.23
N MET A 221 -10.78 -1.87 5.77
CA MET A 221 -12.13 -2.22 5.31
C MET A 221 -12.09 -3.17 4.12
N SER A 222 -11.19 -2.93 3.16
CA SER A 222 -10.96 -3.85 2.04
C SER A 222 -10.53 -5.24 2.52
N ALA A 223 -9.60 -5.33 3.48
CA ALA A 223 -9.18 -6.61 4.04
C ALA A 223 -10.33 -7.37 4.75
N ILE A 224 -11.17 -6.66 5.50
CA ILE A 224 -12.35 -7.25 6.14
C ILE A 224 -13.33 -7.78 5.10
N ILE A 225 -13.56 -7.04 4.02
CA ILE A 225 -14.43 -7.48 2.91
C ILE A 225 -13.90 -8.75 2.27
N VAL A 226 -12.58 -8.86 2.02
CA VAL A 226 -11.98 -10.10 1.52
C VAL A 226 -12.28 -11.27 2.45
N ILE A 227 -12.11 -11.09 3.76
CA ILE A 227 -12.33 -12.16 4.74
C ILE A 227 -13.81 -12.55 4.78
N VAL A 228 -14.73 -11.59 4.87
CA VAL A 228 -16.17 -11.86 4.97
C VAL A 228 -16.71 -12.53 3.71
N PHE A 229 -16.44 -11.95 2.53
CA PHE A 229 -16.87 -12.55 1.27
C PHE A 229 -16.17 -13.88 1.00
N GLY A 230 -14.88 -13.97 1.34
CA GLY A 230 -14.13 -15.21 1.18
C GLY A 230 -14.71 -16.35 2.01
N LEU A 231 -15.01 -16.11 3.29
CA LEU A 231 -15.65 -17.09 4.15
C LEU A 231 -17.07 -17.44 3.71
N LEU A 232 -17.86 -16.45 3.30
CA LEU A 232 -19.23 -16.67 2.83
C LEU A 232 -19.26 -17.56 1.58
N ILE A 233 -18.42 -17.27 0.58
CA ILE A 233 -18.33 -18.09 -0.64
C ILE A 233 -17.69 -19.45 -0.34
N SER A 234 -16.70 -19.52 0.56
CA SER A 234 -16.13 -20.80 0.98
C SER A 234 -17.14 -21.69 1.69
N TRP A 235 -18.03 -21.11 2.49
CA TRP A 235 -19.13 -21.83 3.12
C TRP A 235 -20.15 -22.33 2.10
N LEU A 236 -20.58 -21.47 1.17
CA LEU A 236 -21.54 -21.83 0.11
C LEU A 236 -21.02 -22.89 -0.86
N THR A 237 -19.72 -22.87 -1.17
CA THR A 237 -19.12 -23.76 -2.19
C THR A 237 -18.65 -25.10 -1.60
N GLY A 238 -18.72 -25.25 -0.28
CA GLY A 238 -18.30 -26.44 0.46
C GLY A 238 -16.79 -26.67 0.47
N ARG A 239 -16.31 -27.45 1.46
CA ARG A 239 -14.90 -27.87 1.57
C ARG A 239 -14.53 -28.82 0.43
N LYS A 240 -13.90 -28.28 -0.63
CA LYS A 240 -13.30 -29.07 -1.70
C LYS A 240 -11.80 -29.35 -1.51
N ASN A 241 -11.21 -28.88 -0.40
CA ASN A 241 -9.76 -28.94 -0.20
C ASN A 241 -9.30 -30.35 0.23
N LYS A 242 -8.22 -30.82 -0.41
CA LYS A 242 -7.49 -32.04 -0.03
C LYS A 242 -7.01 -31.93 1.43
N PRO A 243 -6.93 -33.04 2.19
CA PRO A 243 -6.49 -33.00 3.59
C PRO A 243 -5.05 -32.45 3.67
N ILE A 244 -4.90 -31.28 4.28
CA ILE A 244 -3.61 -30.62 4.52
C ILE A 244 -2.94 -31.31 5.71
N ARG A 245 -1.64 -31.63 5.61
CA ARG A 245 -0.88 -32.24 6.71
C ARG A 245 -0.84 -31.28 7.90
N THR A 246 -1.38 -31.74 9.03
CA THR A 246 -1.55 -30.97 10.26
C THR A 246 -0.25 -30.43 10.88
N GLU A 247 0.90 -30.93 10.43
CA GLU A 247 2.25 -30.53 10.90
C GLU A 247 2.72 -29.18 10.32
N LEU A 248 2.10 -28.68 9.25
CA LEU A 248 2.43 -27.38 8.64
C LEU A 248 1.52 -26.23 9.15
N LEU A 249 0.60 -26.51 10.06
CA LEU A 249 -0.39 -25.55 10.51
C LEU A 249 0.08 -24.80 11.76
N SER A 250 -0.20 -23.49 11.80
CA SER A 250 0.08 -22.67 12.98
C SER A 250 -0.72 -23.16 14.20
N PRO A 251 -0.23 -22.97 15.43
CA PRO A 251 -0.89 -23.49 16.64
C PRO A 251 -2.33 -22.96 16.82
N LEU A 252 -2.62 -21.73 16.35
CA LEU A 252 -3.96 -21.15 16.35
C LEU A 252 -4.91 -21.92 15.41
N VAL A 253 -4.46 -22.23 14.19
CA VAL A 253 -5.25 -22.99 13.21
C VAL A 253 -5.51 -24.41 13.69
N ARG A 254 -4.54 -25.03 14.38
CA ARG A 254 -4.69 -26.36 14.97
C ARG A 254 -5.81 -26.41 16.02
N SER A 255 -5.97 -25.35 16.82
CA SER A 255 -7.08 -25.22 17.77
C SER A 255 -8.43 -25.05 17.07
N LEU A 256 -8.48 -24.25 16.00
CA LEU A 256 -9.70 -24.03 15.21
C LEU A 256 -10.18 -25.31 14.51
N ILE A 257 -9.28 -26.07 13.86
CA ILE A 257 -9.63 -27.36 13.23
C ILE A 257 -10.14 -28.37 14.27
N LYS A 258 -9.57 -28.39 15.47
CA LYS A 258 -10.03 -29.28 16.55
C LYS A 258 -11.43 -28.89 17.03
N GLY A 259 -11.76 -27.59 17.01
CA GLY A 259 -13.10 -27.07 17.30
C GLY A 259 -14.13 -27.42 16.21
N GLU A 260 -13.77 -27.26 14.94
CA GLU A 260 -14.65 -27.59 13.80
C GLU A 260 -14.93 -29.10 13.71
N LYS A 261 -13.90 -29.95 13.84
CA LYS A 261 -14.12 -31.42 13.86
C LYS A 261 -15.02 -31.88 14.99
N LYS A 262 -14.96 -31.20 16.15
CA LYS A 262 -15.84 -31.48 17.28
C LYS A 262 -17.29 -31.07 16.96
N THR A 263 -17.47 -29.96 16.26
CA THR A 263 -18.77 -29.45 15.84
C THR A 263 -19.41 -30.34 14.78
N GLU A 264 -18.64 -30.79 13.77
CA GLU A 264 -19.10 -31.76 12.75
C GLU A 264 -19.51 -33.10 13.40
N LEU A 265 -18.73 -33.63 14.36
CA LEU A 265 -19.08 -34.85 15.09
C LEU A 265 -20.33 -34.70 15.96
N ASP A 266 -20.53 -33.53 16.55
CA ASP A 266 -21.71 -33.25 17.38
C ASP A 266 -22.97 -33.04 16.51
N GLU A 267 -22.85 -32.54 15.28
CA GLU A 267 -23.94 -32.49 14.30
C GLU A 267 -24.31 -33.87 13.74
N GLU A 268 -23.32 -34.72 13.42
CA GLU A 268 -23.58 -36.09 12.97
C GLU A 268 -24.28 -36.93 14.05
N ARG A 269 -23.91 -36.77 15.34
CA ARG A 269 -24.63 -37.43 16.44
C ARG A 269 -26.08 -36.96 16.57
N LYS A 270 -26.34 -35.66 16.42
CA LYS A 270 -27.71 -35.12 16.47
C LYS A 270 -28.59 -35.62 15.33
N LEU A 271 -28.00 -35.91 14.16
CA LEU A 271 -28.69 -36.52 13.02
C LEU A 271 -28.96 -38.02 13.23
N GLN A 272 -28.10 -38.71 13.97
CA GLN A 272 -28.27 -40.13 14.30
C GLN A 272 -29.24 -40.38 15.47
N ASP A 273 -29.31 -39.47 16.45
CA ASP A 273 -30.21 -39.59 17.61
C ASP A 273 -31.64 -39.07 17.33
N GLY A 274 -31.92 -38.59 16.12
CA GLY A 274 -33.21 -38.02 15.69
C GLY A 274 -34.11 -38.95 14.87
N HIS A 275 -33.81 -40.25 14.78
CA HIS A 275 -34.62 -41.28 14.11
C HIS A 275 -35.19 -42.29 15.11
#